data_AF-A0A7R8XF22-F1
#
_entry.id   AF-A0A7R8XF22-F1
#
_cell.length_a   1.000
_cell.length_b   1.000
_cell.length_c   1.000
_cell.angle_alpha   90.00
_cell.angle_beta   90.00
_cell.angle_gamma   90.00
#
_symmetry.space_group_name_H-M   'P 1'
#
loop_
_entity.id
_entity.type
_entity.pdbx_description
1 polymer ?
#
loop_
_entity_poly.entity_id
_entity_poly.type
_entity_poly.pdbx_seq_one_letter_code
_entity_poly.pdbx_strand_id
1 'polypeptide(L)'
;MTRNRINDGCVFGKREAGTRMERVHVAGHSLGSHVASYIGSALKDMGVGKLGRITGLDPAGPQFEHADPRVRLDPEDALFVDAIHTDGVSVAEGGQSRRVDGQSPFECLTCAFVTGLGTLQPFGHMDFYPNSGARMPGCSLSLLQAFDPMGSFVNGLTRFTVCSHTKAYEYFTESINSPCPFLAHQCSNWVDFV
;
A
#
# COMPACT_ATOMS: atom_id res chain seq x y z
N MET A 1 -9.29 -33.80 33.91
CA MET A 1 -8.88 -33.26 32.59
C MET A 1 -7.73 -32.29 32.80
N THR A 2 -6.54 -32.74 32.44
CA THR A 2 -5.29 -31.97 32.45
C THR A 2 -5.35 -30.92 31.34
N ARG A 3 -5.29 -29.65 31.71
CA ARG A 3 -5.12 -28.56 30.73
C ARG A 3 -3.65 -28.49 30.35
N ASN A 4 -3.37 -28.70 29.07
CA ASN A 4 -2.03 -28.49 28.51
C ASN A 4 -1.68 -27.00 28.62
N ARG A 5 -0.59 -26.71 29.33
CA ARG A 5 0.00 -25.37 29.37
C ARG A 5 1.00 -25.30 28.23
N ILE A 6 0.80 -24.35 27.32
CA ILE A 6 1.84 -23.94 26.37
C ILE A 6 2.87 -23.18 27.19
N ASN A 7 4.14 -23.52 26.99
CA ASN A 7 5.25 -22.78 27.56
C ASN A 7 5.46 -21.56 26.65
N ASP A 8 5.19 -20.36 27.13
CA ASP A 8 5.25 -19.10 26.37
C ASP A 8 6.70 -18.67 26.05
N GLY A 9 7.60 -19.62 25.84
CA GLY A 9 9.01 -19.38 25.52
C GLY A 9 9.26 -18.75 24.13
N CYS A 10 8.20 -18.46 23.36
CA CYS A 10 8.29 -17.78 22.06
C CYS A 10 7.68 -16.36 22.06
N VAL A 11 7.16 -15.87 23.19
CA VAL A 11 6.60 -14.52 23.29
C VAL A 11 7.44 -13.72 24.27
N PHE A 12 8.27 -12.84 23.69
CA PHE A 12 9.25 -11.97 24.36
C PHE A 12 10.48 -12.68 24.93
N GLY A 13 11.44 -12.88 24.03
CA GLY A 13 12.83 -13.12 24.38
C GLY A 13 13.34 -12.11 25.40
N LYS A 14 13.94 -12.67 26.44
CA LYS A 14 14.99 -12.13 27.33
C LYS A 14 15.58 -10.78 26.91
N ARG A 15 15.70 -9.89 27.90
CA ARG A 15 16.54 -8.68 27.84
C ARG A 15 18.00 -9.02 27.54
N GLU A 16 18.43 -8.99 26.28
CA GLU A 16 19.84 -8.84 25.89
C GLU A 16 19.88 -7.99 24.60
N ALA A 17 20.38 -6.75 24.71
CA ALA A 17 20.32 -5.63 23.75
C ALA A 17 18.90 -5.08 23.48
N GLY A 18 18.41 -4.19 24.35
CA GLY A 18 17.13 -3.49 24.13
C GLY A 18 17.21 -2.50 22.97
N THR A 19 16.62 -2.85 21.82
CA THR A 19 16.40 -1.89 20.72
C THR A 19 15.24 -0.97 21.10
N ARG A 20 15.51 0.34 21.09
CA ARG A 20 14.50 1.39 21.20
C ARG A 20 13.49 1.28 20.05
N MET A 21 12.19 1.27 20.32
CA MET A 21 11.15 1.15 19.27
C MET A 21 11.22 2.29 18.25
N GLU A 22 11.72 3.45 18.67
CA GLU A 22 11.96 4.60 17.79
C GLU A 22 13.04 4.33 16.72
N ARG A 23 13.81 3.25 16.84
CA ARG A 23 14.79 2.78 15.84
C ARG A 23 14.28 1.66 14.95
N VAL A 24 13.02 1.25 15.13
CA VAL A 24 12.39 0.20 14.32
C VAL A 24 11.61 0.85 13.18
N HIS A 25 11.86 0.37 11.97
CA HIS A 25 11.12 0.71 10.76
C HIS A 25 10.40 -0.54 10.26
N VAL A 26 9.07 -0.46 10.11
CA VAL A 26 8.26 -1.52 9.53
C VAL A 26 7.77 -1.07 8.15
N ALA A 27 8.07 -1.84 7.11
CA ALA A 27 7.50 -1.64 5.78
C ALA A 27 6.48 -2.75 5.49
N GLY A 28 5.29 -2.39 5.05
CA GLY A 28 4.23 -3.33 4.67
C GLY A 28 3.76 -3.07 3.25
N HIS A 29 3.50 -4.12 2.47
CA HIS A 29 2.95 -4.01 1.12
C HIS A 29 1.52 -4.51 1.08
N SER A 30 0.64 -3.86 0.29
CA SER A 30 -0.75 -4.29 0.15
C SER A 30 -1.47 -4.29 1.50
N LEU A 31 -2.15 -5.39 1.85
CA LEU A 31 -2.73 -5.65 3.17
C LEU A 31 -1.68 -5.58 4.31
N GLY A 32 -0.41 -5.88 4.01
CA GLY A 32 0.69 -5.78 4.95
C GLY A 32 0.92 -4.37 5.49
N SER A 33 0.50 -3.33 4.76
CA SER A 33 0.53 -1.94 5.25
C SER A 33 -0.35 -1.76 6.49
N HIS A 34 -1.54 -2.37 6.51
CA HIS A 34 -2.44 -2.35 7.67
C HIS A 34 -1.94 -3.25 8.78
N VAL A 35 -1.32 -4.39 8.46
CA VAL A 35 -0.65 -5.23 9.46
C VAL A 35 0.47 -4.46 10.16
N ALA A 36 1.26 -3.67 9.43
CA ALA A 36 2.30 -2.82 10.02
C ALA A 36 1.73 -1.80 11.02
N SER A 37 0.58 -1.20 10.70
CA SER A 37 -0.18 -0.34 11.60
C SER A 37 -0.62 -1.08 12.87
N TYR A 38 -1.22 -2.27 12.75
CA TYR A 38 -1.62 -3.08 13.91
C TYR A 38 -0.44 -3.44 14.81
N ILE A 39 0.75 -3.66 14.26
CA ILE A 39 1.98 -3.85 15.06
C ILE A 39 2.29 -2.58 15.87
N GLY A 40 2.23 -1.41 15.24
CA GLY A 40 2.45 -0.12 15.90
C GLY A 40 1.46 0.15 17.03
N SER A 41 0.17 -0.05 16.78
CA SER A 41 -0.89 0.10 17.79
C SER A 41 -0.71 -0.88 18.94
N ALA A 42 -0.45 -2.16 18.65
CA ALA A 42 -0.28 -3.17 19.70
C ALA A 42 0.93 -2.86 20.61
N LEU A 43 2.06 -2.41 20.05
CA LEU A 43 3.25 -2.04 20.83
C LEU A 43 3.01 -0.81 21.72
N LYS A 44 2.24 0.15 21.22
CA LYS A 44 1.80 1.32 21.98
C LYS A 44 0.90 0.90 23.15
N ASP A 45 -0.11 0.06 22.90
CA ASP A 45 -1.08 -0.40 23.90
C ASP A 45 -0.44 -1.28 24.98
N MET A 46 0.57 -2.07 24.63
CA MET A 46 1.37 -2.86 25.58
C MET A 46 2.38 -2.03 26.40
N GLY A 47 2.49 -0.72 26.15
CA GLY A 47 3.46 0.15 26.82
C GLY A 47 4.92 -0.11 26.43
N VAL A 48 5.16 -0.80 25.31
CA VAL A 48 6.52 -1.07 24.79
C VAL A 48 7.12 0.17 24.12
N GLY A 49 6.27 0.99 23.50
CA GLY A 49 6.65 2.25 22.87
C GLY A 49 6.11 2.40 21.45
N LYS A 50 6.36 3.56 20.83
CA LYS A 50 5.94 3.86 19.45
C LYS A 50 7.04 3.44 18.46
N LEU A 51 6.64 2.86 17.34
CA LEU A 51 7.56 2.58 16.23
C LEU A 51 8.18 3.87 15.69
N GLY A 52 9.43 3.79 15.23
CA GLY A 52 10.14 4.90 14.62
C GLY A 52 9.54 5.31 13.27
N ARG A 53 9.31 4.31 12.40
CA ARG A 53 8.74 4.56 11.07
C ARG A 53 7.85 3.41 10.62
N ILE A 54 6.75 3.73 9.93
CA ILE A 54 6.01 2.79 9.11
C ILE A 54 6.03 3.28 7.66
N THR A 55 6.30 2.39 6.71
CA THR A 55 6.10 2.69 5.28
C THR A 55 5.03 1.77 4.71
N GLY A 56 3.94 2.35 4.21
CA GLY A 56 2.88 1.65 3.48
C GLY A 56 3.19 1.61 1.98
N LEU A 57 3.35 0.42 1.42
CA LEU A 57 3.64 0.21 0.00
C LEU A 57 2.35 -0.25 -0.68
N ASP A 58 1.71 0.67 -1.37
CA ASP A 58 0.37 0.55 -1.95
C ASP A 58 -0.65 -0.06 -0.96
N PRO A 59 -1.02 0.66 0.10
CA PRO A 59 -1.98 0.15 1.08
C PRO A 59 -3.27 -0.32 0.40
N ALA A 60 -3.78 -1.48 0.81
CA ALA A 60 -4.98 -2.06 0.20
C ALA A 60 -6.18 -1.13 0.39
N GLY A 61 -6.84 -0.74 -0.70
CA GLY A 61 -8.03 0.10 -0.65
C GLY A 61 -9.29 -0.64 -0.17
N PRO A 62 -9.65 -1.81 -0.75
CA PRO A 62 -10.89 -2.50 -0.42
C PRO A 62 -11.03 -2.80 1.07
N GLN A 63 -12.14 -2.38 1.67
CA GLN A 63 -12.48 -2.49 3.11
C GLN A 63 -11.72 -1.55 4.06
N PHE A 64 -10.69 -0.84 3.61
CA PHE A 64 -9.89 0.06 4.45
C PHE A 64 -10.07 1.54 4.08
N GLU A 65 -10.42 1.85 2.82
CA GLU A 65 -10.82 3.20 2.43
C GLU A 65 -11.99 3.69 3.28
N HIS A 66 -11.83 4.89 3.82
CA HIS A 66 -12.77 5.55 4.74
C HIS A 66 -13.11 4.76 6.01
N ALA A 67 -12.41 3.65 6.26
CA ALA A 67 -12.55 2.89 7.48
C ALA A 67 -12.01 3.69 8.68
N ASP A 68 -12.45 3.28 9.87
CA ASP A 68 -11.99 3.83 11.14
C ASP A 68 -10.45 3.75 11.23
N PRO A 69 -9.76 4.82 11.66
CA PRO A 69 -8.29 4.84 11.80
C PRO A 69 -7.73 3.63 12.56
N ARG A 70 -8.49 3.05 13.50
CA ARG A 70 -8.08 1.88 14.29
C ARG A 70 -7.93 0.59 13.49
N VAL A 71 -8.48 0.52 12.28
CA VAL A 71 -8.48 -0.72 11.48
C VAL A 71 -7.67 -0.62 10.19
N ARG A 72 -7.05 0.53 9.93
CA ARG A 72 -6.29 0.82 8.71
C ARG A 72 -4.96 1.49 9.06
N LEU A 73 -4.15 1.74 8.04
CA LEU A 73 -2.92 2.51 8.21
C LEU A 73 -3.29 3.95 8.54
N ASP A 74 -2.66 4.51 9.56
CA ASP A 74 -2.92 5.87 10.02
C ASP A 74 -1.63 6.58 10.48
N PRO A 75 -1.52 7.92 10.35
CA PRO A 75 -0.35 8.66 10.82
C PRO A 75 -0.06 8.47 12.31
N GLU A 76 -1.08 8.14 13.12
CA GLU A 76 -0.89 7.94 14.55
C GLU A 76 -0.15 6.64 14.94
N ASP A 77 0.09 5.71 14.00
CA ASP A 77 0.62 4.38 14.30
C ASP A 77 2.14 4.33 14.54
N ALA A 78 2.90 5.33 14.06
CA ALA A 78 4.34 5.46 14.29
C ALA A 78 4.76 6.92 14.49
N LEU A 79 6.01 7.17 14.89
CA LEU A 79 6.57 8.54 14.96
C LEU A 79 6.58 9.21 13.59
N PHE A 80 6.74 8.42 12.53
CA PHE A 80 6.62 8.87 11.16
C PHE A 80 5.99 7.76 10.31
N VAL A 81 5.07 8.13 9.44
CA VAL A 81 4.34 7.21 8.55
C VAL A 81 4.40 7.79 7.16
N ASP A 82 4.85 7.02 6.19
CA ASP A 82 4.86 7.40 4.79
C ASP A 82 4.20 6.32 3.92
N ALA A 83 3.55 6.72 2.84
CA ALA A 83 2.88 5.79 1.93
C ALA A 83 3.26 6.07 0.46
N ILE A 84 3.37 5.01 -0.34
CA ILE A 84 3.59 5.06 -1.78
C ILE A 84 2.37 4.44 -2.45
N HIS A 85 1.66 5.20 -3.27
CA HIS A 85 0.44 4.78 -3.96
C HIS A 85 0.75 4.50 -5.42
N THR A 86 0.42 3.31 -5.93
CA THR A 86 0.74 2.91 -7.31
C THR A 86 -0.42 2.29 -8.07
N ASP A 87 -1.46 1.82 -7.39
CA ASP A 87 -2.64 1.16 -7.97
C ASP A 87 -3.94 1.68 -7.34
N GLY A 88 -4.00 2.96 -7.00
CA GLY A 88 -5.18 3.60 -6.46
C GLY A 88 -6.21 3.93 -7.54
N VAL A 89 -7.48 3.58 -7.32
CA VAL A 89 -8.59 3.97 -8.19
C VAL A 89 -9.65 4.70 -7.37
N SER A 90 -9.98 5.93 -7.74
CA SER A 90 -11.15 6.62 -7.18
C SER A 90 -12.43 5.95 -7.67
N VAL A 91 -12.99 5.06 -6.84
CA VAL A 91 -14.38 4.63 -7.01
C VAL A 91 -15.25 5.81 -6.60
N ALA A 92 -15.58 6.67 -7.56
CA ALA A 92 -16.72 7.56 -7.38
C ALA A 92 -17.95 6.67 -7.19
N GLU A 93 -18.50 6.67 -5.97
CA GLU A 93 -19.87 6.23 -5.74
C GLU A 93 -20.76 6.83 -6.85
N GLY A 94 -21.39 5.99 -7.67
CA GLY A 94 -22.36 6.44 -8.67
C GLY A 94 -21.87 6.63 -10.11
N GLY A 95 -20.90 5.85 -10.60
CA GLY A 95 -20.81 5.57 -12.05
C GLY A 95 -20.24 6.69 -12.93
N GLN A 96 -19.51 7.65 -12.37
CA GLN A 96 -18.66 8.55 -13.15
C GLN A 96 -17.24 8.54 -12.59
N SER A 97 -16.46 7.55 -13.03
CA SER A 97 -15.02 7.53 -12.86
C SER A 97 -14.42 8.71 -13.66
N ARG A 98 -14.25 9.87 -13.01
CA ARG A 98 -13.51 10.99 -13.58
C ARG A 98 -12.03 10.63 -13.44
N ARG A 99 -11.52 10.00 -14.48
CA ARG A 99 -10.11 9.64 -14.69
C ARG A 99 -9.19 10.82 -14.38
N VAL A 100 -8.29 10.66 -13.41
CA VAL A 100 -7.29 11.67 -12.99
C VAL A 100 -6.27 11.95 -14.11
N ASP A 101 -6.17 11.04 -15.07
CA ASP A 101 -5.25 11.04 -16.22
C ASP A 101 -5.82 11.68 -17.50
N GLY A 102 -7.00 12.32 -17.46
CA GLY A 102 -7.54 13.07 -18.60
C GLY A 102 -7.87 12.24 -19.85
N GLN A 103 -7.73 10.91 -19.80
CA GLN A 103 -8.06 10.01 -20.91
C GLN A 103 -9.57 9.81 -21.01
N SER A 104 -10.06 9.83 -22.25
CA SER A 104 -11.49 9.85 -22.53
C SER A 104 -12.22 8.63 -21.94
N PRO A 105 -13.45 8.79 -21.43
CA PRO A 105 -14.25 7.68 -20.91
C PRO A 105 -14.51 6.59 -21.96
N PHE A 106 -14.51 6.95 -23.24
CA PHE A 106 -14.92 6.08 -24.35
C PHE A 106 -13.83 5.14 -24.87
N GLU A 107 -12.56 5.31 -24.47
CA GLU A 107 -11.44 4.46 -24.95
C GLU A 107 -11.14 3.23 -24.09
N CYS A 108 -11.87 2.98 -23.00
CA CYS A 108 -11.60 1.80 -22.17
C CYS A 108 -12.91 1.19 -21.65
N LEU A 109 -13.59 0.46 -22.53
CA LEU A 109 -14.75 -0.37 -22.17
C LEU A 109 -14.39 -1.40 -21.07
N THR A 110 -13.10 -1.75 -20.94
CA THR A 110 -12.55 -2.61 -19.88
C THR A 110 -12.33 -1.88 -18.55
N CYS A 111 -12.24 -0.55 -18.52
CA CYS A 111 -12.02 0.22 -17.29
C CYS A 111 -13.24 0.25 -16.37
N ALA A 112 -14.43 -0.09 -16.87
CA ALA A 112 -15.61 -0.33 -16.03
C ALA A 112 -15.42 -1.50 -15.04
N PHE A 113 -14.41 -2.34 -15.26
CA PHE A 113 -14.04 -3.47 -14.39
C PHE A 113 -12.60 -3.36 -13.84
N VAL A 114 -11.90 -2.25 -14.08
CA VAL A 114 -10.55 -2.04 -13.52
C VAL A 114 -10.71 -1.53 -12.09
N THR A 115 -10.66 -2.48 -11.15
CA THR A 115 -10.55 -2.21 -9.71
C THR A 115 -9.06 -2.13 -9.36
N GLY A 116 -8.58 -0.97 -8.94
CA GLY A 116 -7.28 -0.89 -8.26
C GLY A 116 -7.32 -1.70 -6.96
N LEU A 117 -6.20 -2.32 -6.59
CA LEU A 117 -6.03 -2.99 -5.30
C LEU A 117 -5.57 -2.00 -4.22
N GLY A 118 -4.88 -0.94 -4.62
CA GLY A 118 -4.43 0.14 -3.77
C GLY A 118 -5.51 1.18 -3.49
N THR A 119 -5.14 2.24 -2.79
CA THR A 119 -5.99 3.39 -2.50
C THR A 119 -5.35 4.68 -2.99
N LEU A 120 -6.15 5.73 -3.24
CA LEU A 120 -5.64 7.10 -3.36
C LEU A 120 -5.83 7.92 -2.08
N GLN A 121 -6.53 7.37 -1.08
CA GLN A 121 -6.71 8.04 0.20
C GLN A 121 -5.35 8.19 0.91
N PRO A 122 -5.03 9.39 1.41
CA PRO A 122 -3.81 9.58 2.20
C PRO A 122 -3.93 8.85 3.55
N PHE A 123 -2.88 8.10 3.91
CA PHE A 123 -2.76 7.36 5.17
C PHE A 123 -1.49 7.72 5.95
N GLY A 124 -0.57 8.50 5.38
CA GLY A 124 0.68 8.88 5.99
C GLY A 124 0.74 10.31 6.51
N HIS A 125 1.86 10.65 7.13
CA HIS A 125 2.32 12.03 7.25
C HIS A 125 2.82 12.55 5.89
N MET A 126 3.32 11.66 5.04
CA MET A 126 3.68 11.92 3.66
C MET A 126 3.14 10.81 2.76
N ASP A 127 2.41 11.19 1.73
CA ASP A 127 1.84 10.26 0.75
C ASP A 127 2.40 10.62 -0.64
N PHE A 128 3.02 9.62 -1.29
CA PHE A 128 3.69 9.77 -2.58
C PHE A 128 2.86 9.10 -3.68
N TYR A 129 2.63 9.84 -4.76
CA TYR A 129 1.80 9.40 -5.89
C TYR A 129 2.62 9.42 -7.21
N PRO A 130 3.61 8.52 -7.37
CA PRO A 130 4.36 8.42 -8.62
C PRO A 130 3.41 8.15 -9.79
N ASN A 131 3.55 8.86 -10.90
CA ASN A 131 2.73 8.68 -12.11
C ASN A 131 1.21 8.69 -11.79
N SER A 132 0.75 9.72 -11.07
CA SER A 132 -0.61 9.91 -10.52
C SER A 132 -1.06 8.92 -9.44
N GLY A 133 -0.25 7.92 -9.09
CA GLY A 133 -0.57 6.88 -8.11
C GLY A 133 -1.64 5.87 -8.54
N ALA A 134 -2.06 5.90 -9.80
CA ALA A 134 -3.15 5.05 -10.30
C ALA A 134 -2.67 3.98 -11.30
N ARG A 135 -1.78 4.35 -12.22
CA ARG A 135 -1.28 3.40 -13.23
C ARG A 135 0.17 3.66 -13.55
N MET A 136 0.98 2.64 -13.34
CA MET A 136 2.42 2.77 -13.51
C MET A 136 2.86 2.51 -14.96
N PRO A 137 3.89 3.24 -15.46
CA PRO A 137 4.48 2.96 -16.75
C PRO A 137 4.94 1.50 -16.88
N GLY A 138 4.72 0.89 -18.05
CA GLY A 138 5.01 -0.52 -18.29
C GLY A 138 3.92 -1.49 -17.83
N CYS A 139 2.90 -1.01 -17.09
CA CYS A 139 1.71 -1.78 -16.74
C CYS A 139 0.60 -1.49 -17.77
N SER A 140 0.56 -2.27 -18.85
CA SER A 140 -0.52 -2.25 -19.84
C SER A 140 -1.16 -3.62 -19.98
N LEU A 141 -2.48 -3.64 -20.17
CA LEU A 141 -3.21 -4.84 -20.56
C LEU A 141 -2.68 -5.31 -21.92
N SER A 142 -1.77 -6.29 -21.92
CA SER A 142 -1.35 -6.94 -23.15
C SER A 142 -2.32 -8.09 -23.43
N LEU A 143 -2.89 -8.18 -24.63
CA LEU A 143 -3.79 -9.30 -25.01
C LEU A 143 -3.13 -10.67 -24.74
N LEU A 144 -1.80 -10.77 -24.87
CA LEU A 144 -1.00 -11.95 -24.52
C LEU A 144 -1.01 -12.31 -23.02
N GLN A 145 -1.21 -11.35 -22.12
CA GLN A 145 -1.32 -11.60 -20.68
C GLN A 145 -2.71 -12.10 -20.26
N ALA A 146 -3.72 -11.92 -21.12
CA ALA A 146 -5.04 -12.51 -20.93
C ALA A 146 -5.11 -13.99 -21.38
N PHE A 147 -4.11 -14.46 -22.14
CA PHE A 147 -3.98 -15.85 -22.58
C PHE A 147 -2.89 -16.58 -21.78
N ASP A 148 -3.22 -16.96 -20.55
CA ASP A 148 -2.52 -18.05 -19.86
C ASP A 148 -3.05 -19.39 -20.41
N PRO A 149 -2.24 -20.24 -21.05
CA PRO A 149 -2.71 -21.49 -21.66
C PRO A 149 -3.20 -22.54 -20.66
N MET A 150 -3.01 -22.31 -19.35
CA MET A 150 -3.33 -23.28 -18.29
C MET A 150 -4.09 -22.70 -17.06
N GLY A 151 -4.72 -21.52 -17.14
CA GLY A 151 -5.42 -20.95 -15.98
C GLY A 151 -6.44 -19.86 -16.31
N SER A 152 -7.71 -20.14 -16.02
CA SER A 152 -8.91 -19.27 -15.90
C SER A 152 -8.79 -17.79 -16.30
N PHE A 153 -9.77 -17.29 -17.07
CA PHE A 153 -9.98 -15.87 -17.46
C PHE A 153 -9.76 -14.84 -16.33
N VAL A 154 -9.98 -15.24 -15.07
CA VAL A 154 -9.74 -14.44 -13.86
C VAL A 154 -8.25 -14.09 -13.66
N ASN A 155 -7.33 -14.99 -13.98
CA ASN A 155 -5.88 -14.80 -13.74
C ASN A 155 -5.26 -13.76 -14.68
N GLY A 156 -5.79 -13.61 -15.90
CA GLY A 156 -5.33 -12.59 -16.86
C GLY A 156 -5.69 -11.17 -16.42
N LEU A 157 -6.86 -11.00 -15.79
CA LEU A 157 -7.30 -9.72 -15.23
C LEU A 157 -6.51 -9.34 -13.97
N THR A 158 -6.23 -10.32 -13.10
CA THR A 158 -5.40 -10.17 -11.89
C THR A 158 -3.97 -9.72 -12.21
N ARG A 159 -3.42 -10.07 -13.37
CA ARG A 159 -2.04 -9.74 -13.73
C ARG A 159 -1.80 -8.25 -14.03
N PHE A 160 -2.83 -7.52 -14.50
CA PHE A 160 -2.74 -6.09 -14.77
C PHE A 160 -2.77 -5.26 -13.47
N THR A 161 -3.72 -5.53 -12.59
CA THR A 161 -3.85 -4.86 -11.29
C THR A 161 -2.66 -5.17 -10.40
N VAL A 162 -2.17 -6.42 -10.41
CA VAL A 162 -0.96 -6.80 -9.67
C VAL A 162 0.29 -6.09 -10.18
N CYS A 163 0.39 -5.70 -11.45
CA CYS A 163 1.57 -5.01 -11.99
C CYS A 163 1.74 -3.63 -11.34
N SER A 164 0.73 -2.76 -11.45
CA SER A 164 0.75 -1.44 -10.81
C SER A 164 0.92 -1.60 -9.30
N HIS A 165 0.18 -2.53 -8.69
CA HIS A 165 0.24 -2.78 -7.24
C HIS A 165 1.64 -3.17 -6.74
N THR A 166 2.38 -3.92 -7.56
CA THR A 166 3.74 -4.38 -7.28
C THR A 166 4.75 -3.23 -7.33
N LYS A 167 4.51 -2.18 -8.12
CA LYS A 167 5.48 -1.10 -8.32
C LYS A 167 5.84 -0.34 -7.05
N ALA A 168 4.96 -0.26 -6.06
CA ALA A 168 5.29 0.41 -4.81
C ALA A 168 6.53 -0.19 -4.11
N TYR A 169 6.64 -1.51 -4.01
CA TYR A 169 7.82 -2.13 -3.39
C TYR A 169 9.03 -2.12 -4.32
N GLU A 170 8.83 -2.11 -5.65
CA GLU A 170 9.93 -1.94 -6.61
C GLU A 170 10.57 -0.56 -6.45
N TYR A 171 9.77 0.51 -6.43
CA TYR A 171 10.26 1.88 -6.21
C TYR A 171 10.93 2.03 -4.85
N PHE A 172 10.34 1.44 -3.80
CA PHE A 172 10.95 1.45 -2.48
C PHE A 172 12.32 0.76 -2.48
N THR A 173 12.42 -0.43 -3.08
CA THR A 173 13.68 -1.19 -3.18
C THR A 173 14.71 -0.46 -4.03
N GLU A 174 14.30 0.16 -5.13
CA GLU A 174 15.17 0.94 -6.00
C GLU A 174 15.67 2.21 -5.30
N SER A 175 14.83 2.89 -4.51
CA SER A 175 15.22 4.07 -3.74
C SER A 175 16.34 3.82 -2.73
N ILE A 176 16.51 2.56 -2.31
CA ILE A 176 17.59 2.13 -1.41
C ILE A 176 18.86 1.78 -2.19
N ASN A 177 18.69 1.10 -3.33
CA ASN A 177 19.79 0.43 -4.04
C ASN A 177 20.32 1.20 -5.25
N SER A 178 19.67 2.30 -5.63
CA SER A 178 20.03 3.10 -6.80
C SER A 178 20.59 4.46 -6.40
N PRO A 179 21.56 5.01 -7.15
CA PRO A 179 21.99 6.40 -7.00
C PRO A 179 20.97 7.40 -7.56
N CYS A 180 19.92 6.94 -8.25
CA CYS A 180 18.88 7.79 -8.81
C CYS A 180 18.00 8.37 -7.69
N PRO A 181 17.98 9.71 -7.50
CA PRO A 181 17.13 10.30 -6.47
C PRO A 181 15.65 10.30 -6.92
N PHE A 182 14.78 9.73 -6.10
CA PHE A 182 13.33 9.83 -6.24
C PHE A 182 12.85 11.17 -5.66
N LEU A 183 13.09 12.26 -6.38
CA LEU A 183 12.68 13.61 -5.94
C LEU A 183 11.16 13.77 -6.07
N ALA A 184 10.49 14.02 -4.94
CA ALA A 184 9.07 14.31 -4.88
C ALA A 184 8.83 15.82 -4.73
N HIS A 185 7.78 16.32 -5.38
CA HIS A 185 7.33 17.72 -5.28
C HIS A 185 5.96 17.77 -4.61
N GLN A 186 5.79 18.73 -3.69
CA GLN A 186 4.51 18.97 -3.04
C GLN A 186 3.58 19.72 -4.01
N CYS A 187 2.43 19.12 -4.30
CA CYS A 187 1.41 19.68 -5.19
C CYS A 187 0.01 19.43 -4.60
N SER A 188 -0.97 20.26 -4.96
CA SER A 188 -2.38 20.12 -4.55
C SER A 188 -3.08 18.94 -5.23
N ASN A 189 -2.69 18.63 -6.47
CA ASN A 189 -3.20 17.52 -7.26
C ASN A 189 -2.21 17.20 -8.40
N TRP A 190 -2.50 16.14 -9.15
CA TRP A 190 -1.66 15.70 -10.27
C TRP A 190 -1.63 16.69 -11.44
N VAL A 191 -2.72 17.42 -11.70
CA VAL A 191 -2.80 18.38 -12.82
C VAL A 191 -1.90 19.59 -12.58
N ASP A 192 -1.79 20.04 -11.33
CA ASP A 192 -0.89 21.16 -10.97
C ASP A 192 0.60 20.76 -10.98
N PHE A 193 0.90 19.47 -10.98
CA PHE A 193 2.27 18.94 -11.01
C PHE A 193 2.86 18.86 -12.42
N VAL A 194 2.03 18.60 -13.43
CA VAL A 194 2.42 18.38 -14.85
C VAL A 194 2.48 19.70 -15.61
#